data_AF-A0A1S2CUU5-F1
#
_entry.id   AF-A0A1S2CUU5-F1
#
_cell.length_a   1.000
_cell.length_b   1.000
_cell.length_c   1.000
_cell.angle_alpha   90.00
_cell.angle_beta   90.00
_cell.angle_gamma   90.00
#
_symmetry.space_group_name_H-M   'P 1'
#
loop_
_entity.id
_entity.type
_entity.pdbx_description
1 polymer ?
#
loop_
_entity_poly.entity_id
_entity_poly.type
_entity_poly.pdbx_seq_one_letter_code
_entity_poly.pdbx_strand_id
1 'polypeptide(L)'
;MSHRLISEMERNLGWWWEDLRSVSARLRRYQRQLIECRQLSPRPRATIELTLRQCAAARKLRAHTTTVITGLRRDLNELSSNHLQ
;
A
#
# COMPACT_ATOMS: atom_id res chain seq x y z
N MET A 1 -21.97 -16.53 -15.15
CA MET A 1 -20.55 -16.15 -15.35
C MET A 1 -20.11 -14.99 -14.45
N SER A 2 -20.98 -14.02 -14.14
CA SER A 2 -20.68 -12.83 -13.32
C SER A 2 -20.21 -13.13 -11.89
N HIS A 3 -20.86 -14.07 -11.17
CA HIS A 3 -20.51 -14.37 -9.77
C HIS A 3 -19.06 -14.83 -9.56
N ARG A 4 -18.54 -15.69 -10.44
CA ARG A 4 -17.14 -16.16 -10.33
C ARG A 4 -16.15 -15.02 -10.52
N LEU A 5 -16.41 -14.12 -11.46
CA LEU A 5 -15.60 -12.94 -11.70
C LEU A 5 -15.66 -11.96 -10.52
N ILE A 6 -16.86 -11.71 -9.97
CA ILE A 6 -17.03 -10.87 -8.79
C ILE A 6 -16.22 -11.43 -7.61
N SER A 7 -16.36 -12.72 -7.29
CA SER A 7 -15.61 -13.34 -6.19
C SER A 7 -14.09 -13.32 -6.40
N GLU A 8 -13.61 -13.46 -7.64
CA GLU A 8 -12.19 -13.33 -7.97
C GLU A 8 -11.69 -11.89 -7.75
N MET A 9 -12.48 -10.89 -8.15
CA MET A 9 -12.16 -9.47 -7.92
C MET A 9 -12.18 -9.12 -6.44
N GLU A 10 -13.13 -9.63 -5.65
CA GLU A 10 -13.17 -9.45 -4.19
C GLU A 10 -11.92 -10.04 -3.53
N ARG A 11 -11.51 -11.25 -3.94
CA ARG A 11 -10.28 -11.88 -3.44
C ARG A 11 -9.06 -11.04 -3.80
N ASN A 12 -8.95 -10.57 -5.04
CA ASN A 12 -7.86 -9.70 -5.48
C ASN A 12 -7.83 -8.39 -4.70
N LEU A 13 -8.99 -7.79 -4.44
CA LEU A 13 -9.11 -6.60 -3.60
C LEU A 13 -8.61 -6.86 -2.18
N GLY A 14 -8.94 -8.03 -1.60
CA GLY A 14 -8.42 -8.47 -0.31
C GLY A 14 -6.89 -8.52 -0.28
N TRP A 15 -6.25 -9.10 -1.30
CA TRP A 15 -4.79 -9.13 -1.43
C TRP A 15 -4.18 -7.72 -1.48
N TRP A 16 -4.79 -6.79 -2.23
CA TRP A 16 -4.31 -5.42 -2.30
C TRP A 16 -4.46 -4.65 -0.99
N TRP A 17 -5.52 -4.91 -0.21
CA TRP A 17 -5.65 -4.35 1.14
C TRP A 17 -4.57 -4.86 2.09
N GLU A 18 -4.22 -6.15 2.02
CA GLU A 18 -3.11 -6.74 2.77
C GLU A 18 -1.78 -6.08 2.41
N ASP A 19 -1.52 -5.89 1.11
CA ASP A 19 -0.34 -5.19 0.61
C ASP A 19 -0.30 -3.74 1.12
N LEU A 20 -1.42 -3.00 1.03
CA LEU A 20 -1.50 -1.63 1.53
C LEU A 20 -1.17 -1.55 3.03
N ARG A 21 -1.68 -2.51 3.82
CA ARG A 21 -1.41 -2.61 5.26
C ARG A 21 0.07 -2.86 5.51
N SER A 22 0.67 -3.80 4.78
CA SER A 22 2.09 -4.15 4.87
C SER A 22 3.00 -2.96 4.51
N VAL A 23 2.75 -2.31 3.37
CA VAL A 23 3.51 -1.14 2.91
C VAL A 23 3.38 0.03 3.89
N SER A 24 2.19 0.25 4.44
CA SER A 24 1.96 1.27 5.46
C SER A 24 2.71 0.97 6.76
N ALA A 25 2.78 -0.30 7.18
CA ALA A 25 3.56 -0.71 8.34
C ALA A 25 5.07 -0.51 8.13
N ARG A 26 5.57 -0.86 6.93
CA ARG A 26 6.97 -0.60 6.53
C ARG A 26 7.30 0.89 6.55
N LEU A 27 6.42 1.75 6.01
CA LEU A 27 6.61 3.20 6.05
C LEU A 27 6.73 3.72 7.49
N ARG A 28 5.83 3.31 8.39
CA ARG A 28 5.91 3.68 9.82
C ARG A 28 7.22 3.22 10.46
N ARG A 29 7.68 2.00 10.13
CA ARG A 29 8.96 1.48 10.62
C ARG A 29 10.14 2.34 10.17
N TYR A 30 10.23 2.68 8.88
CA TYR A 30 11.30 3.53 8.36
C TYR A 30 11.26 4.94 8.97
N GLN A 31 10.07 5.50 9.21
CA GLN A 31 9.91 6.78 9.88
C GLN A 31 10.40 6.75 11.33
N ARG A 32 10.12 5.68 12.09
CA ARG A 32 10.67 5.50 13.45
C ARG A 32 12.19 5.39 13.43
N GLN A 33 12.73 4.59 12.51
CA GLN A 33 14.19 4.45 12.35
C GLN A 33 14.87 5.80 12.04
N LEU A 34 14.24 6.69 11.26
CA LEU A 34 14.75 8.04 11.03
C LEU A 34 14.82 8.88 12.32
N ILE A 35 13.81 8.77 13.18
CA ILE A 35 13.78 9.47 14.47
C ILE A 35 14.90 8.96 15.36
N GLU A 36 15.05 7.63 15.48
CA GLU A 36 16.12 6.98 16.25
C GLU A 36 17.51 7.40 15.75
N CYS A 37 17.75 7.35 14.44
CA CYS A 37 19.04 7.75 13.86
C CYS A 37 19.38 9.23 14.13
N ARG A 38 18.38 10.11 14.24
CA ARG A 38 18.58 11.54 14.51
C ARG A 38 18.98 11.82 15.97
N GLN A 39 18.67 10.91 16.89
CA GLN A 39 19.01 11.00 18.31
C GLN A 39 20.47 10.58 18.61
N LEU A 40 21.11 9.85 17.68
CA LEU A 40 22.49 9.39 17.85
C LEU A 40 23.53 10.48 17.55
N SER A 41 24.63 10.46 18.30
CA SER A 41 25.81 11.30 18.08
C SER A 41 27.09 10.44 18.08
N PRO A 42 27.88 10.42 16.98
CA PRO A 42 27.64 11.12 15.72
C PRO A 42 26.46 10.51 14.93
N ARG A 43 25.82 11.32 14.08
CA ARG A 43 24.68 10.86 13.27
C ARG A 43 25.13 9.88 12.18
N PRO A 44 24.47 8.72 12.02
CA PRO A 44 24.80 7.74 10.97
C PRO A 44 24.24 8.19 9.61
N ARG A 45 24.98 9.08 8.91
CA ARG A 45 24.52 9.72 7.65
C ARG A 45 24.09 8.73 6.56
N ALA A 46 24.87 7.68 6.33
CA ALA A 46 24.57 6.66 5.33
C ALA A 46 23.24 5.93 5.63
N THR A 47 23.01 5.57 6.89
CA THR A 47 21.76 4.94 7.34
C THR A 47 20.56 5.86 7.15
N ILE A 48 20.71 7.15 7.49
CA ILE A 48 19.66 8.15 7.31
C ILE A 48 19.30 8.28 5.82
N GLU A 49 20.28 8.40 4.95
CA GLU A 49 20.07 8.53 3.50
C GLU A 49 19.35 7.30 2.93
N LEU A 50 19.81 6.09 3.27
CA LEU A 50 19.14 4.85 2.87
C LEU A 50 17.68 4.81 3.35
N THR A 51 17.45 5.16 4.61
CA THR A 51 16.11 5.12 5.21
C THR A 51 15.17 6.16 4.55
N LEU A 52 15.68 7.33 4.15
CA LEU A 52 14.91 8.32 3.38
C LEU A 52 14.50 7.77 2.00
N ARG A 53 15.41 7.09 1.30
CA ARG A 53 15.09 6.43 0.02
C ARG A 53 14.02 5.34 0.19
N GLN A 54 14.11 4.55 1.26
CA GLN A 54 13.09 3.54 1.60
C GLN A 54 11.73 4.16 1.91
N CYS A 55 11.68 5.27 2.65
CA CYS A 55 10.47 6.05 2.88
C CYS A 55 9.86 6.57 1.57
N ALA A 56 10.69 7.07 0.64
CA ALA A 56 10.22 7.54 -0.67
C ALA A 56 9.63 6.39 -1.50
N ALA A 57 10.32 5.24 -1.56
CA ALA A 57 9.84 4.05 -2.25
C ALA A 57 8.53 3.52 -1.64
N ALA A 58 8.44 3.42 -0.31
CA ALA A 58 7.21 2.98 0.37
C ALA A 58 6.03 3.93 0.15
N ARG A 59 6.27 5.25 0.10
CA ARG A 59 5.22 6.24 -0.25
C ARG A 59 4.71 6.05 -1.68
N LYS A 60 5.60 5.84 -2.65
CA LYS A 60 5.23 5.58 -4.05
C LYS A 60 4.40 4.30 -4.15
N LEU A 61 4.84 3.22 -3.52
CA LEU A 61 4.13 1.95 -3.54
C LEU A 61 2.75 2.08 -2.87
N ARG A 62 2.66 2.75 -1.71
CA ARG A 62 1.39 3.01 -1.03
C ARG A 62 0.40 3.76 -1.93
N ALA A 63 0.87 4.79 -2.63
CA ALA A 63 0.04 5.56 -3.55
C ALA A 63 -0.47 4.67 -4.70
N HIS A 64 0.42 3.88 -5.32
CA HIS A 64 0.07 2.94 -6.36
C HIS A 64 -0.98 1.92 -5.89
N THR A 65 -0.74 1.24 -4.76
CA THR A 65 -1.70 0.27 -4.20
C THR A 65 -3.06 0.91 -3.91
N THR A 66 -3.08 2.16 -3.42
CA THR A 66 -4.33 2.90 -3.18
C THR A 66 -5.09 3.18 -4.48
N THR A 67 -4.38 3.54 -5.56
CA THR A 67 -4.97 3.74 -6.88
C THR A 67 -5.57 2.44 -7.42
N VAL A 68 -4.84 1.33 -7.32
CA VAL A 68 -5.32 0.01 -7.76
C VAL A 68 -6.58 -0.41 -7.00
N ILE A 69 -6.58 -0.28 -5.66
CA ILE A 69 -7.76 -0.55 -4.83
C ILE A 69 -8.97 0.28 -5.27
N THR A 70 -8.76 1.58 -5.51
CA THR A 70 -9.84 2.48 -5.96
C THR A 70 -10.41 2.05 -7.30
N GLY A 71 -9.54 1.69 -8.26
CA GLY A 71 -9.95 1.16 -9.56
C GLY A 71 -10.77 -0.13 -9.43
N LEU A 72 -10.23 -1.13 -8.73
CA LEU A 72 -10.90 -2.42 -8.53
C LEU A 72 -12.26 -2.27 -7.83
N ARG A 73 -12.37 -1.37 -6.84
CA ARG A 73 -13.65 -1.09 -6.18
C ARG A 73 -14.67 -0.48 -7.12
N ARG A 74 -14.27 0.44 -7.98
CA ARG A 74 -15.16 1.04 -8.98
C ARG A 74 -15.65 -0.04 -9.93
N ASP A 75 -14.74 -0.81 -10.51
CA ASP A 75 -15.06 -1.84 -11.49
C ASP A 75 -15.97 -2.93 -10.87
N LEU A 76 -15.75 -3.30 -9.61
CA LEU A 76 -16.60 -4.23 -8.87
C LEU A 76 -18.02 -3.67 -8.59
N ASN A 77 -18.13 -2.39 -8.26
CA ASN A 77 -19.43 -1.74 -8.06
C ASN A 77 -20.24 -1.68 -9.36
N GLU A 78 -19.59 -1.38 -10.49
CA GLU A 78 -20.21 -1.37 -11.81
C GLU A 78 -20.71 -2.78 -12.19
N LEU A 79 -19.87 -3.80 -12.03
CA LEU A 79 -20.24 -5.19 -12.30
C LEU A 79 -21.38 -5.70 -11.41
N SER A 80 -21.39 -5.31 -10.13
CA SER A 80 -22.43 -5.72 -9.18
C SER A 80 -23.77 -5.02 -9.48
N SER A 81 -23.74 -3.77 -9.93
CA SER A 81 -24.95 -3.02 -10.30
C SER A 81 -25.59 -3.55 -11.57
N ASN A 82 -24.77 -3.91 -12.56
CA ASN A 82 -25.24 -4.50 -13.82
C ASN A 82 -25.78 -5.93 -13.68
N HIS A 83 -25.50 -6.61 -12.56
CA HIS A 83 -25.98 -7.97 -12.28
C HIS A 83 -27.31 -7.98 -11.49
N LEU A 84 -27.78 -6.83 -11.01
CA LEU A 84 -29.06 -6.65 -10.30
C LEU A 84 -30.17 -6.06 -11.19
N GLN A 85 -29.86 -5.73 -12.44
CA GLN A 85 -30.83 -5.34 -13.49
C GLN A 85 -31.13 -6.52 -14.41
#